data_AF-A0A357Z6P3-F1
#
_entry.id   AF-A0A357Z6P3-F1
#
_cell.length_a   1.000
_cell.length_b   1.000
_cell.length_c   1.000
_cell.angle_alpha   90.00
_cell.angle_beta   90.00
_cell.angle_gamma   90.00
#
_symmetry.space_group_name_H-M   'P 1'
#
loop_
_entity.id
_entity.type
_entity.pdbx_description
1 polymer ?
#
loop_
_entity_poly.entity_id
_entity_poly.type
_entity_poly.pdbx_seq_one_letter_code
_entity_poly.pdbx_strand_id
1 'polypeptide(L)'
;MTAEKLSLWNLAYNDTSFNAQQGYRNPGSLQNLFNHLILAGEVFIGEQVSVNLGYNFMRRFDLNIQGQQNALNGFSSGLALQLQRVEVQYGNAFFQKNMYHHFSLMYNLKNR
;
A
#
# COMPACT_ATOMS: atom_id res chain seq x y z
N MET A 1 -4.92 8.17 -7.63
CA MET A 1 -5.16 8.50 -6.21
C MET A 1 -6.54 8.02 -5.83
N THR A 2 -6.66 7.32 -4.71
CA THR A 2 -7.91 6.74 -4.23
C THR A 2 -8.17 7.22 -2.81
N ALA A 3 -9.43 7.46 -2.46
CA ALA A 3 -9.84 7.74 -1.10
C ALA A 3 -10.79 6.64 -0.61
N GLU A 4 -10.58 6.14 0.61
CA GLU A 4 -11.34 5.02 1.19
C GLU A 4 -11.89 5.36 2.58
N LYS A 5 -12.96 4.64 2.99
CA LYS A 5 -13.57 4.71 4.34
C LYS A 5 -14.03 6.12 4.80
N LEU A 6 -14.48 6.95 3.87
CA LEU A 6 -14.86 8.36 4.10
C LEU A 6 -16.00 8.58 5.13
N SER A 7 -16.78 7.56 5.47
CA SER A 7 -17.83 7.65 6.49
C SER A 7 -17.29 7.67 7.92
N LEU A 8 -16.04 7.27 8.14
CA LEU A 8 -15.41 7.18 9.45
C LEU A 8 -14.23 8.14 9.54
N TRP A 9 -14.39 9.27 10.25
CA TRP A 9 -13.32 10.27 10.35
C TRP A 9 -12.03 9.76 11.01
N ASN A 10 -12.15 8.92 12.04
CA ASN A 10 -11.01 8.40 12.79
C ASN A 10 -10.79 6.93 12.41
N LEU A 11 -9.79 6.67 11.57
CA LEU A 11 -9.42 5.31 11.16
C LEU A 11 -8.31 4.69 12.03
N ALA A 12 -7.48 5.53 12.65
CA ALA A 12 -6.32 5.08 13.41
C ALA A 12 -6.69 4.62 14.81
N TYR A 13 -6.08 3.52 15.26
CA TYR A 13 -6.12 3.13 16.67
C TYR A 13 -5.34 4.15 17.51
N ASN A 14 -5.95 4.64 18.58
CA ASN A 14 -5.35 5.65 19.44
C ASN A 14 -5.66 5.40 20.92
N ASP A 15 -4.69 4.81 21.62
CA ASP A 15 -4.69 4.72 23.07
C ASP A 15 -3.69 5.73 23.64
N THR A 16 -4.21 6.82 24.20
CA THR A 16 -3.39 7.94 24.70
C THR A 16 -2.51 7.54 25.88
N SER A 17 -2.94 6.57 26.68
CA SER A 17 -2.18 6.08 27.84
C SER A 17 -0.98 5.24 27.40
N PHE A 18 -1.21 4.30 26.47
CA PHE A 18 -0.16 3.50 25.86
C PHE A 18 0.80 4.38 25.06
N ASN A 19 0.28 5.33 24.28
CA ASN A 19 1.10 6.21 23.46
C ASN A 19 2.03 7.09 24.32
N ALA A 20 1.54 7.62 25.44
CA ALA A 20 2.37 8.38 26.36
C ALA A 20 3.48 7.53 26.99
N GLN A 21 3.18 6.26 27.35
CA GLN A 21 4.16 5.35 27.94
C GLN A 21 5.24 4.88 26.95
N GLN A 22 4.85 4.63 25.70
CA GLN A 22 5.73 4.10 24.66
C GLN A 22 6.29 5.19 23.74
N GLY A 23 6.03 6.46 24.04
CA GLY A 23 6.52 7.61 23.28
C GLY A 23 5.84 7.85 21.92
N TYR A 24 4.77 7.14 21.58
CA TYR A 24 4.05 7.33 20.31
C TYR A 24 3.35 8.69 20.25
N ARG A 25 3.29 9.27 19.05
CA ARG A 25 2.51 10.48 18.79
C ARG A 25 1.08 10.08 18.45
N ASN A 26 0.12 10.68 19.16
CA ASN A 26 -1.30 10.52 18.83
C ASN A 26 -1.57 11.05 17.40
N PRO A 27 -2.46 10.40 16.63
CA PRO A 27 -2.85 10.88 15.29
C PRO A 27 -3.56 12.23 15.39
N GLY A 28 -3.02 13.23 14.69
CA GLY A 28 -3.68 14.53 14.51
C GLY A 28 -4.66 14.53 13.34
N SER A 29 -5.45 15.59 13.20
CA SER A 29 -6.46 15.73 12.13
C SER A 29 -5.88 15.58 10.72
N LEU A 30 -4.67 16.09 10.48
CA LEU A 30 -3.99 15.96 9.18
C LEU A 30 -3.60 14.50 8.89
N GLN A 31 -3.12 13.76 9.91
CA GLN A 31 -2.82 12.34 9.77
C GLN A 31 -4.10 11.55 9.46
N ASN A 32 -5.20 11.85 10.16
CA ASN A 32 -6.49 11.23 9.89
C ASN A 32 -6.96 11.48 8.46
N LEU A 33 -6.85 12.71 7.95
CA LEU A 33 -7.15 13.01 6.54
C LEU A 33 -6.33 12.12 5.60
N PHE A 34 -5.01 12.07 5.78
CA PHE A 34 -4.14 11.26 4.92
C PHE A 34 -4.39 9.76 5.05
N ASN A 35 -4.83 9.25 6.21
CA ASN A 35 -5.16 7.84 6.38
C ASN A 35 -6.32 7.38 5.48
N HIS A 36 -7.14 8.29 4.95
CA HIS A 36 -8.16 7.95 3.96
C HIS A 36 -7.59 7.79 2.55
N LEU A 37 -6.33 8.16 2.33
CA LEU A 37 -5.77 8.32 0.99
C LEU A 37 -4.81 7.16 0.66
N ILE A 38 -4.88 6.74 -0.59
CA ILE A 38 -3.91 5.84 -1.22
C ILE A 38 -3.42 6.53 -2.48
N LEU A 39 -2.11 6.69 -2.59
CA LEU A 39 -1.46 7.18 -3.80
C LEU A 39 -0.91 5.98 -4.56
N ALA A 40 -1.17 5.93 -5.85
CA ALA A 40 -0.59 4.92 -6.72
C ALA A 40 -0.39 5.55 -8.11
N GLY A 41 0.68 5.13 -8.76
CA GLY A 41 1.01 5.48 -10.12
C GLY A 41 1.42 4.23 -10.89
N GLU A 42 1.14 4.23 -12.18
CA GLU A 42 1.51 3.16 -13.10
C GLU A 42 2.23 3.77 -14.31
N VAL A 43 3.30 3.11 -14.73
CA VAL A 43 4.11 3.49 -15.89
C VAL A 43 4.08 2.33 -16.86
N PHE A 44 3.77 2.63 -18.12
CA PHE A 44 3.75 1.67 -19.21
C PHE A 44 5.04 1.76 -20.02
N ILE A 45 5.68 0.61 -20.26
CA ILE A 45 6.86 0.46 -21.10
C ILE A 45 6.43 -0.33 -22.33
N GLY A 46 6.16 0.39 -23.42
CA GLY A 46 5.53 -0.18 -24.60
C GLY A 46 4.11 -0.68 -24.31
N GLU A 47 3.66 -1.68 -25.06
CA GLU A 47 2.33 -2.27 -24.91
C GLU A 47 2.31 -3.48 -23.98
N GLN A 48 3.47 -4.05 -23.66
CA GLN A 48 3.55 -5.32 -22.95
C GLN A 48 3.92 -5.20 -21.48
N VAL A 49 4.58 -4.12 -21.03
CA VAL A 49 5.08 -4.06 -19.65
C VAL A 49 4.46 -2.90 -18.92
N SER A 50 3.99 -3.13 -17.70
CA SER A 50 3.63 -2.06 -16.77
C SER A 50 4.33 -2.23 -15.43
N VAL A 51 4.69 -1.10 -14.83
CA VAL A 51 5.28 -1.02 -13.50
C VAL A 51 4.37 -0.14 -12.66
N ASN A 52 3.96 -0.64 -11.50
CA ASN A 52 3.15 0.11 -10.55
C ASN A 52 3.91 0.38 -9.25
N LEU A 53 3.66 1.55 -8.68
CA LEU A 53 4.14 1.98 -7.37
C LEU A 53 2.98 2.57 -6.58
N GLY A 54 2.87 2.16 -5.33
CA GLY A 54 1.80 2.57 -4.42
C GLY A 54 2.31 2.95 -3.04
N TYR A 55 1.56 3.83 -2.39
CA TYR A 55 1.78 4.28 -1.03
C TYR A 55 0.44 4.42 -0.30
N ASN A 56 0.27 3.62 0.75
CA ASN A 56 -0.90 3.65 1.63
C ASN A 56 -0.52 4.32 2.97
N PHE A 57 -1.09 5.49 3.22
CA PHE A 57 -0.77 6.32 4.38
C PHE A 57 -1.23 5.68 5.70
N MET A 58 -2.42 5.09 5.72
CA MET A 58 -2.95 4.38 6.91
C MET A 58 -2.07 3.18 7.25
N ARG A 59 -1.71 2.36 6.25
CA ARG A 59 -0.82 1.22 6.45
C ARG A 59 0.54 1.66 6.96
N ARG A 60 1.11 2.76 6.43
CA ARG A 60 2.34 3.33 6.97
C ARG A 60 2.15 3.68 8.43
N PHE A 61 1.09 4.41 8.78
CA PHE A 61 0.84 4.88 10.13
C PHE A 61 0.71 3.72 11.13
N ASP A 62 -0.14 2.75 10.83
CA ASP A 62 -0.45 1.62 11.73
C ASP A 62 0.73 0.67 11.92
N LEU A 63 1.56 0.47 10.90
CA LEU A 63 2.67 -0.47 10.99
C LEU A 63 3.94 0.12 11.60
N ASN A 64 3.97 1.43 11.88
CA ASN A 64 5.15 2.08 12.43
C ASN A 64 5.29 1.83 13.93
N ILE A 65 6.21 0.93 14.28
CA ILE A 65 6.52 0.61 15.68
C ILE A 65 7.79 1.34 16.09
N GLN A 66 7.79 1.96 17.27
CA GLN A 66 9.00 2.60 17.80
C GLN A 66 10.12 1.58 18.03
N GLY A 67 11.34 2.00 17.74
CA GLY A 67 12.52 1.12 17.86
C GLY A 67 12.61 0.03 16.79
N GLN A 68 11.78 0.08 15.73
CA GLN A 68 11.84 -0.87 14.61
C GLN A 68 12.13 -0.19 13.27
N GLN A 69 12.59 -0.99 12.31
CA GLN A 69 12.73 -0.56 10.92
C GLN A 69 11.35 -0.40 10.29
N ASN A 70 11.03 0.84 9.93
CA ASN A 70 9.71 1.21 9.40
C ASN A 70 9.77 1.85 8.01
N ALA A 71 10.96 1.87 7.39
CA ALA A 71 11.27 2.76 6.27
C ALA A 71 10.30 2.61 5.08
N LEU A 72 9.96 1.36 4.74
CA LEU A 72 9.15 1.05 3.57
C LEU A 72 7.69 0.72 3.91
N ASN A 73 7.26 0.86 5.16
CA ASN A 73 5.88 0.58 5.54
C ASN A 73 4.90 1.36 4.65
N GLY A 74 3.84 0.71 4.19
CA GLY A 74 2.86 1.36 3.31
C GLY A 74 3.25 1.43 1.83
N PHE A 75 4.52 1.19 1.46
CA PHE A 75 4.90 1.07 0.06
C PHE A 75 4.50 -0.28 -0.54
N SER A 76 4.12 -0.23 -1.81
CA SER A 76 3.91 -1.40 -2.66
C SER A 76 4.46 -1.14 -4.04
N SER A 77 4.90 -2.20 -4.72
CA SER A 77 5.36 -2.15 -6.10
C SER A 77 4.89 -3.38 -6.85
N GLY A 78 4.85 -3.28 -8.18
CA GLY A 78 4.43 -4.39 -9.02
C GLY A 78 4.91 -4.20 -10.45
N LEU A 79 4.97 -5.34 -11.15
CA LEU A 79 5.36 -5.47 -12.52
C LEU A 79 4.36 -6.42 -13.20
N ALA A 80 3.80 -5.98 -14.33
CA ALA A 80 2.95 -6.79 -15.17
C ALA A 80 3.59 -6.98 -16.55
N LEU A 81 3.44 -8.19 -17.09
CA LEU A 81 3.80 -8.56 -18.45
C LEU A 81 2.54 -9.05 -19.18
N GLN A 82 2.08 -8.25 -20.12
CA GLN A 82 0.99 -8.53 -21.03
C GLN A 82 1.49 -9.24 -22.28
N LEU A 83 1.04 -10.48 -22.47
CA LEU A 83 1.17 -11.24 -23.71
C LEU A 83 -0.22 -11.34 -24.38
N GLN A 84 -0.27 -11.89 -25.60
CA GLN A 84 -1.49 -11.92 -26.43
C GLN A 84 -2.70 -12.57 -25.76
N ARG A 85 -2.48 -13.61 -24.95
CA ARG A 85 -3.54 -14.32 -24.21
C ARG A 85 -3.20 -14.55 -22.74
N VAL A 86 -2.00 -14.18 -22.32
CA VAL A 86 -1.50 -14.42 -20.96
C VAL A 86 -1.12 -13.08 -20.38
N GLU A 87 -1.47 -12.85 -19.12
CA GLU A 87 -0.96 -11.74 -18.35
C GLU A 87 -0.31 -12.31 -17.09
N VAL A 88 0.94 -11.94 -16.86
CA VAL A 88 1.68 -12.33 -15.68
C VAL A 88 1.89 -11.08 -14.85
N GLN A 89 1.48 -11.10 -13.59
CA GLN A 89 1.73 -10.01 -12.66
C GLN A 89 2.52 -10.52 -11.47
N TYR A 90 3.51 -9.75 -11.06
CA TYR A 90 4.21 -9.93 -9.82
C TYR A 90 4.16 -8.62 -9.05
N GLY A 91 3.90 -8.68 -7.76
CA GLY A 91 4.03 -7.50 -6.94
C GLY A 91 4.35 -7.81 -5.50
N ASN A 92 4.64 -6.75 -4.76
CA ASN A 92 5.06 -6.82 -3.39
C ASN A 92 4.52 -5.65 -2.58
N ALA A 93 4.41 -5.86 -1.28
CA ALA A 93 4.05 -4.84 -0.32
C ALA A 93 4.89 -5.01 0.95
N PHE A 94 5.34 -3.89 1.50
CA PHE A 94 6.19 -3.87 2.69
C PHE A 94 5.34 -3.76 3.96
N PHE A 95 5.56 -4.69 4.88
CA PHE A 95 4.92 -4.77 6.18
C PHE A 95 6.00 -4.93 7.26
N GLN A 96 6.39 -3.83 7.88
CA GLN A 96 7.46 -3.77 8.87
C GLN A 96 8.77 -4.31 8.29
N LYS A 97 9.35 -5.34 8.93
CA LYS A 97 10.58 -6.00 8.49
C LYS A 97 10.35 -6.98 7.34
N ASN A 98 9.10 -7.34 7.05
CA ASN A 98 8.77 -8.36 6.06
C ASN A 98 8.28 -7.73 4.76
N MET A 99 8.60 -8.38 3.66
CA MET A 99 8.03 -8.08 2.34
C MET A 99 7.12 -9.23 1.95
N TYR A 100 5.88 -8.91 1.60
CA TYR A 100 4.92 -9.87 1.10
C TYR A 100 4.89 -9.81 -0.40
N HIS A 101 4.89 -10.97 -1.04
CA HIS A 101 4.93 -11.13 -2.49
C HIS A 101 3.62 -11.74 -2.97
N HIS A 102 3.13 -11.28 -4.11
CA HIS A 102 1.99 -11.86 -4.81
C HIS A 102 2.36 -12.12 -6.27
N PHE A 103 1.87 -13.24 -6.79
CA PHE A 103 2.04 -13.65 -8.17
C PHE A 103 0.66 -14.00 -8.72
N SER A 104 0.33 -13.42 -9.87
CA SER A 104 -0.94 -13.63 -10.56
C SER A 104 -0.68 -14.05 -12.00
N LEU A 105 -1.46 -15.01 -12.47
CA LEU A 105 -1.45 -15.47 -13.85
C LEU A 105 -2.89 -15.42 -14.37
N MET A 106 -3.11 -14.70 -15.46
CA MET A 106 -4.41 -14.61 -16.12
C MET A 106 -4.28 -15.15 -17.54
N TYR A 107 -5.23 -15.99 -17.95
CA TYR A 107 -5.29 -16.54 -19.31
C TYR A 107 -6.65 -16.24 -19.94
N ASN A 108 -6.64 -15.67 -21.14
CA ASN A 108 -7.84 -15.36 -21.90
C ASN A 108 -8.20 -16.52 -22.83
N LEU A 109 -9.34 -17.17 -22.55
CA LEU A 109 -9.81 -18.37 -23.26
C LEU A 109 -10.30 -18.10 -24.69
N LYS A 110 -10.73 -16.87 -24.97
CA LYS A 110 -11.22 -16.46 -26.30
C LYS A 110 -10.36 -15.33 -26.84
N ASN A 111 -10.01 -15.41 -28.12
CA ASN A 111 -9.32 -14.31 -28.80
C ASN A 111 -10.27 -13.11 -28.91
N ARG A 112 -9.77 -11.91 -28.59
CA ARG A 112 -10.40 -10.66 -29.02
C ARG A 112 -10.25 -10.49 -30.53
#